data_AF-A0A7G6TVH6-F1
#
_entry.id   AF-A0A7G6TVH6-F1
#
_cell.length_a   1.000
_cell.length_b   1.000
_cell.length_c   1.000
_cell.angle_alpha   90.00
_cell.angle_beta   90.00
_cell.angle_gamma   90.00
#
_symmetry.space_group_name_H-M   'P 1'
#
loop_
_entity.id
_entity.type
_entity.pdbx_description
1 polymer ?
#
loop_
_entity_poly.entity_id
_entity_poly.type
_entity_poly.pdbx_seq_one_letter_code
_entity_poly.pdbx_strand_id
1 'polypeptide(L)'
;MTYFLGILIFMMPIAVLVGFGSKQAAMRSPRGWTWLKIACQAVLLSACLTGFIVALDVFRSGQDMLGLTLLFLPITAMGVLICAGAMVGNLVGMPPRS
;
A
#
# COMPACT_ATOMS: atom_id res chain seq x y z
N MET A 1 -19.96 -8.89 -5.44
CA MET A 1 -19.71 -7.43 -5.29
C MET A 1 -19.73 -6.97 -3.83
N THR A 2 -20.62 -7.48 -2.98
CA THR A 2 -20.72 -7.10 -1.54
C THR A 2 -19.44 -7.33 -0.74
N TYR A 3 -18.74 -8.45 -0.94
CA TYR A 3 -17.46 -8.74 -0.27
C TYR A 3 -16.35 -7.74 -0.63
N PHE A 4 -16.31 -7.29 -1.90
CA PHE A 4 -15.32 -6.32 -2.38
C PHE A 4 -15.53 -4.94 -1.74
N LEU A 5 -16.79 -4.51 -1.62
CA LEU A 5 -17.16 -3.28 -0.93
C LEU A 5 -16.81 -3.34 0.57
N GLY A 6 -17.08 -4.47 1.22
CA GLY A 6 -16.74 -4.69 2.63
C GLY A 6 -15.24 -4.65 2.91
N ILE A 7 -14.43 -5.27 2.03
CA ILE A 7 -12.96 -5.22 2.13
C ILE A 7 -12.47 -3.78 1.95
N LEU A 8 -12.97 -3.03 0.97
CA LEU A 8 -12.58 -1.62 0.77
C LEU A 8 -12.91 -0.74 1.98
N ILE A 9 -14.10 -0.92 2.57
CA ILE A 9 -14.52 -0.18 3.77
C ILE A 9 -13.63 -0.55 4.97
N PHE A 10 -13.28 -1.82 5.15
CA PHE A 10 -12.40 -2.25 6.24
C PHE A 10 -10.94 -1.78 6.05
N MET A 11 -10.47 -1.68 4.80
CA MET A 11 -9.10 -1.29 4.50
C MET A 11 -8.88 0.23 4.48
N MET A 12 -9.93 1.01 4.28
CA MET A 12 -9.89 2.49 4.31
C MET A 12 -9.29 3.05 5.61
N PRO A 13 -9.74 2.64 6.82
CA PRO A 13 -9.16 3.08 8.09
C PRO A 13 -7.66 2.79 8.20
N ILE A 14 -7.20 1.64 7.69
CA ILE A 14 -5.78 1.26 7.74
C ILE A 14 -4.95 2.20 6.88
N ALA A 15 -5.39 2.47 5.64
CA ALA A 15 -4.70 3.41 4.75
C ALA A 15 -4.63 4.82 5.35
N VAL A 16 -5.72 5.26 5.99
CA VAL A 16 -5.81 6.56 6.67
C VAL A 16 -4.85 6.62 7.86
N LEU A 17 -4.84 5.61 8.74
CA LEU A 17 -3.96 5.55 9.90
C LEU A 17 -2.48 5.55 9.49
N VAL A 18 -2.12 4.77 8.47
CA VAL A 18 -0.76 4.72 7.93
C VAL A 18 -0.35 6.07 7.36
N GLY A 19 -1.24 6.76 6.64
CA GLY A 19 -1.00 8.10 6.12
C GLY A 19 -0.79 9.14 7.23
N PHE A 20 -1.64 9.15 8.26
CA PHE A 20 -1.48 10.04 9.40
C PHE A 20 -0.19 9.77 10.19
N GLY A 21 0.13 8.50 10.46
CA GLY A 21 1.36 8.12 11.14
C GLY A 21 2.60 8.53 10.34
N SER A 22 2.59 8.29 9.02
CA SER A 22 3.69 8.66 8.13
C SER A 22 3.85 10.19 8.04
N LYS A 23 2.76 10.94 8.01
CA LYS A 23 2.77 12.40 8.10
C LYS A 23 3.44 12.90 9.39
N GLN A 24 3.03 12.36 10.54
CA GLN A 24 3.62 12.73 11.83
C GLN A 24 5.10 12.39 11.91
N ALA A 25 5.51 11.24 11.35
CA ALA A 25 6.90 10.85 11.28
C ALA A 25 7.72 11.77 10.35
N ALA A 26 7.15 12.16 9.20
CA ALA A 26 7.80 13.04 8.24
C ALA A 26 8.07 14.44 8.81
N MET A 27 7.11 15.02 9.55
CA MET A 27 7.27 16.33 10.21
C MET A 27 8.45 16.38 11.19
N ARG A 28 8.85 15.24 11.75
CA ARG A 28 9.95 15.11 12.72
C ARG A 28 11.27 14.62 12.10
N SER A 29 11.27 14.27 10.82
CA SER A 29 12.42 13.64 10.16
C SER A 29 13.15 14.59 9.21
N PRO A 30 14.48 14.46 9.06
CA PRO A 30 15.22 15.17 8.02
C PRO A 30 14.67 14.82 6.64
N ARG A 31 14.58 15.82 5.77
CA ARG A 31 14.01 15.67 4.42
C ARG A 31 14.62 14.55 3.59
N GLY A 32 15.95 14.40 3.61
CA GLY A 32 16.63 13.33 2.89
C GLY A 32 16.16 11.95 3.33
N TRP A 33 15.89 11.78 4.63
CA TRP A 33 15.36 10.55 5.20
C TRP A 33 13.89 10.32 4.78
N THR A 34 13.09 11.38 4.71
CA THR A 34 11.70 11.30 4.21
C THR A 34 11.67 10.89 2.74
N TRP A 35 12.55 11.43 1.90
CA TRP A 35 12.67 11.03 0.49
C TRP A 35 13.13 9.59 0.33
N LEU A 36 14.06 9.11 1.16
CA LEU A 36 14.48 7.72 1.19
C LEU A 36 13.31 6.78 1.55
N LYS A 37 12.49 7.15 2.55
CA LYS A 37 11.28 6.40 2.91
C LYS A 37 10.29 6.32 1.74
N ILE A 38 10.07 7.43 1.05
CA ILE A 38 9.19 7.47 -0.14
C ILE A 38 9.75 6.56 -1.23
N ALA A 39 11.05 6.62 -1.52
CA ALA A 39 11.69 5.76 -2.52
C ALA A 39 11.55 4.27 -2.18
N CYS A 40 11.78 3.90 -0.91
CA CYS A 40 11.59 2.52 -0.43
C CYS A 40 10.13 2.06 -0.58
N GLN A 41 9.18 2.92 -0.21
CA GLN A 41 7.74 2.64 -0.36
C GLN A 41 7.33 2.51 -1.83
N ALA A 42 7.93 3.27 -2.74
CA ALA A 42 7.68 3.15 -4.18
C ALA A 42 8.15 1.79 -4.74
N VAL A 43 9.32 1.31 -4.32
CA VAL A 43 9.82 -0.02 -4.68
C VAL A 43 8.89 -1.11 -4.13
N LEU A 44 8.52 -1.02 -2.84
CA LEU A 44 7.58 -1.97 -2.22
C LEU A 44 6.21 -1.96 -2.91
N LEU A 45 5.70 -0.77 -3.26
CA LEU A 45 4.45 -0.63 -4.01
C LEU A 45 4.54 -1.33 -5.37
N SER A 46 5.65 -1.18 -6.09
CA SER A 46 5.86 -1.84 -7.39
C SER A 46 5.86 -3.37 -7.27
N ALA A 47 6.46 -3.91 -6.20
CA ALA A 47 6.45 -5.34 -5.91
C ALA A 47 5.04 -5.83 -5.58
N CYS A 48 4.29 -5.10 -4.74
CA CYS A 48 2.91 -5.43 -4.41
C CYS A 48 1.98 -5.36 -5.63
N LEU A 49 2.14 -4.35 -6.50
CA LEU A 49 1.37 -4.24 -7.75
C LEU A 49 1.66 -5.41 -8.70
N THR A 50 2.93 -5.75 -8.87
CA THR A 50 3.33 -6.87 -9.73
C THR A 50 2.76 -8.19 -9.18
N GLY A 51 2.88 -8.42 -7.87
CA GLY A 51 2.30 -9.59 -7.21
C GLY A 51 0.77 -9.64 -7.32
N PHE A 52 0.09 -8.50 -7.22
CA PHE A 52 -1.37 -8.39 -7.38
C PHE A 52 -1.81 -8.74 -8.80
N ILE A 53 -1.10 -8.25 -9.83
CA ILE A 53 -1.38 -8.56 -11.24
C ILE A 53 -1.21 -10.07 -11.49
N VAL A 54 -0.09 -10.65 -11.04
CA VAL A 54 0.16 -12.09 -11.18
C VAL A 54 -0.91 -12.91 -10.45
N ALA A 55 -1.31 -12.51 -9.24
CA ALA A 55 -2.37 -13.17 -8.50
C ALA A 55 -3.72 -13.10 -9.24
N LEU A 56 -4.05 -11.97 -9.87
CA LEU A 56 -5.26 -11.84 -10.69
C LEU A 56 -5.23 -12.73 -11.93
N ASP A 57 -4.09 -12.84 -12.61
CA ASP A 57 -3.94 -13.71 -13.78
C ASP A 57 -4.09 -15.18 -13.40
N VAL A 58 -3.49 -15.60 -12.28
CA VAL A 58 -3.66 -16.96 -11.75
C VAL A 58 -5.12 -17.21 -11.36
N PHE A 59 -5.78 -16.26 -10.68
CA PHE A 59 -7.21 -16.37 -10.33
C PHE A 59 -8.08 -16.58 -11.57
N ARG A 60 -7.82 -15.79 -12.62
CA ARG A 60 -8.59 -15.82 -13.87
C ARG A 60 -8.34 -17.09 -14.68
N SER A 61 -7.16 -17.67 -14.57
CA SER A 61 -6.78 -18.90 -15.28
C SER A 61 -7.48 -20.16 -14.77
N GLY A 62 -8.17 -20.10 -13.62
CA GLY A 62 -8.93 -21.23 -13.08
C GLY A 62 -8.06 -22.39 -12.59
N GLN A 63 -6.74 -22.21 -12.45
CA GLN A 63 -5.89 -23.23 -11.83
C GLN A 63 -6.32 -23.43 -10.36
N ASP A 64 -6.33 -24.68 -9.89
CA ASP A 64 -6.64 -25.16 -8.54
C ASP A 64 -5.69 -24.63 -7.43
N MET A 65 -5.17 -23.41 -7.60
CA MET A 65 -4.43 -22.65 -6.61
C MET A 65 -5.34 -21.66 -5.85
N LEU A 66 -6.66 -21.91 -5.82
CA LEU A 66 -7.65 -21.06 -5.13
C LEU A 66 -7.21 -20.63 -3.72
N GLY A 67 -6.59 -21.53 -2.95
CA GLY A 67 -6.08 -21.22 -1.60
C GLY A 67 -4.91 -20.25 -1.58
N LEU A 68 -3.98 -20.35 -2.55
CA LEU A 68 -2.85 -19.42 -2.68
C LEU A 68 -3.35 -18.05 -3.16
N THR A 69 -4.25 -18.03 -4.13
CA THR A 69 -4.78 -16.79 -4.70
C THR A 69 -5.65 -16.02 -3.72
N LEU A 70 -6.43 -16.72 -2.88
CA LEU A 70 -7.21 -16.12 -1.78
C LEU A 70 -6.33 -15.50 -0.68
N LEU A 71 -5.07 -15.94 -0.55
CA LEU A 71 -4.10 -15.37 0.41
C LEU A 71 -3.29 -14.24 -0.22
N PHE A 72 -2.77 -14.42 -1.43
CA PHE A 72 -1.89 -13.44 -2.08
C PHE A 72 -2.64 -12.20 -2.55
N LEU A 73 -3.88 -12.32 -3.04
CA LEU A 73 -4.67 -11.19 -3.53
C LEU A 73 -4.95 -10.15 -2.43
N PRO A 74 -5.47 -10.50 -1.24
CA PRO A 74 -5.69 -9.52 -0.18
C PRO A 74 -4.39 -8.97 0.39
N ILE A 75 -3.33 -9.79 0.54
CA ILE A 75 -2.03 -9.33 1.05
C ILE A 75 -1.42 -8.28 0.13
N THR A 76 -1.42 -8.53 -1.18
CA THR A 76 -0.86 -7.60 -2.16
C THR A 76 -1.72 -6.33 -2.26
N ALA A 77 -3.05 -6.44 -2.22
CA ALA A 77 -3.95 -5.30 -2.17
C ALA A 77 -3.73 -4.44 -0.90
N MET A 78 -3.54 -5.06 0.26
CA MET A 78 -3.19 -4.36 1.50
C MET A 78 -1.85 -3.65 1.39
N GLY A 79 -0.84 -4.32 0.84
CA GLY A 79 0.48 -3.73 0.61
C GLY A 79 0.42 -2.48 -0.25
N VAL A 80 -0.39 -2.51 -1.31
CA VAL A 80 -0.63 -1.34 -2.19
C VAL A 80 -1.20 -0.16 -1.40
N LEU A 81 -2.25 -0.39 -0.60
CA LEU A 81 -2.91 0.66 0.16
C LEU A 81 -2.01 1.26 1.26
N ILE A 82 -1.26 0.41 1.96
CA ILE A 82 -0.31 0.84 3.00
C ILE A 82 0.80 1.68 2.38
N CYS A 83 1.41 1.22 1.28
CA CYS A 83 2.50 1.94 0.63
C CYS A 83 2.02 3.29 0.05
N ALA A 84 0.85 3.31 -0.60
CA ALA A 84 0.27 4.53 -1.14
C ALA A 84 -0.07 5.54 -0.03
N GLY A 85 -0.76 5.09 1.03
CA GLY A 85 -1.10 5.94 2.18
C GLY A 85 0.15 6.50 2.85
N ALA A 86 1.18 5.68 3.03
CA ALA A 86 2.42 6.11 3.65
C ALA A 86 3.20 7.13 2.80
N MET A 87 3.22 6.97 1.48
CA MET A 87 3.85 7.94 0.57
C MET A 87 3.14 9.28 0.60
N VAL A 88 1.81 9.29 0.53
CA VAL A 88 1.00 10.51 0.64
C VAL A 88 1.24 11.19 1.99
N GLY A 89 1.22 10.41 3.08
CA GLY A 89 1.50 10.91 4.42
C GLY A 89 2.89 11.56 4.51
N ASN A 90 3.92 10.89 4.01
CA ASN A 90 5.29 11.40 3.99
C ASN A 90 5.44 12.69 3.18
N LEU A 91 4.78 12.79 2.02
CA LEU A 91 4.79 13.99 1.18
C LEU A 91 4.11 15.17 1.87
N VAL A 92 2.92 14.95 2.44
CA VAL A 92 2.15 16.00 3.13
C VAL A 92 2.84 16.46 4.41
N GLY A 93 3.55 15.57 5.11
CA GLY A 93 4.29 15.90 6.33
C GLY A 93 5.66 16.53 6.09
N MET A 94 6.12 16.61 4.85
CA MET A 94 7.44 17.15 4.53
C MET A 94 7.45 18.69 4.67
N PRO A 95 8.40 19.29 5.40
CA PRO A 95 8.49 20.75 5.51
C PRO A 95 8.74 21.38 4.11
N PRO A 96 8.35 22.64 3.85
CA PRO A 96 8.54 23.33 2.55
C PRO A 96 10.00 23.68 2.25
N ARG A 97 10.35 23.84 0.96
CA ARG A 97 11.74 24.11 0.51
C ARG A 97 12.03 25.58 0.84
N SER A 98 12.93 25.79 1.81
CA SER A 98 13.53 27.10 2.11
C SER A 98 14.47 27.51 0.99
#